data_AF-A0AAU9T808-F1
#
_entry.id   AF-A0AAU9T808-F1
#
_cell.length_a   1.000
_cell.length_b   1.000
_cell.length_c   1.000
_cell.angle_alpha   90.00
_cell.angle_beta   90.00
_cell.angle_gamma   90.00
#
_symmetry.space_group_name_H-M   'P 1'
#
loop_
_entity.id
_entity.type
_entity.pdbx_description
1 polymer ?
#
loop_
_entity_poly.entity_id
_entity_poly.type
_entity_poly.pdbx_seq_one_letter_code
_entity_poly.pdbx_strand_id
1 'polypeptide(L)'
;HGGSLTHSSVPDTAPGDSPNTDGITAPGDSPNTDGIKLGFSSNIHISNTVIGTGDNCIAILSRNTNMDISNVKCGPRHGIIVGSLGKNKDENDVTELTIQDLKLKNIYGTSKNKVAVNLQCSKSSPCKNVVLIDINIEHNGVDDGPSTAVCENVDGSAHVQ
;
A
#
# COMPACT_ATOMS: atom_id res chain seq x y z
N HIS A 1 13.73 -0.34 16.75
CA HIS A 1 13.17 1.02 16.69
C HIS A 1 11.73 0.91 16.20
N GLY A 2 10.75 0.95 17.11
CA GLY A 2 9.33 0.99 16.75
C GLY A 2 8.90 2.44 16.72
N GLY A 3 8.63 2.97 15.54
CA GLY A 3 8.06 4.31 15.37
C GLY A 3 6.57 4.17 15.05
N SER A 4 5.71 4.75 15.87
CA SER A 4 4.35 5.08 15.42
C SER A 4 4.50 6.27 14.49
N LEU A 5 4.38 6.04 13.17
CA LEU A 5 4.32 7.12 12.18
C LEU A 5 2.91 7.73 12.24
N THR A 6 2.65 8.54 13.27
CA THR A 6 1.55 9.51 13.24
C THR A 6 2.09 10.78 12.60
N HIS A 7 1.70 11.01 11.34
CA HIS A 7 2.01 12.19 10.54
C HIS A 7 3.47 12.39 10.12
N SER A 8 3.74 12.19 8.83
CA SER A 8 4.83 12.90 8.16
C SER A 8 4.21 13.75 7.05
N SER A 9 3.85 14.98 7.40
CA SER A 9 3.55 16.05 6.45
C SER A 9 4.80 16.36 5.61
N VAL A 10 4.64 16.47 4.29
CA VAL A 10 5.55 17.25 3.44
C VAL A 10 4.69 18.25 2.67
N PRO A 11 4.99 19.56 2.70
CA PRO A 11 4.18 20.55 2.03
C PRO A 11 4.56 20.61 0.55
N ASP A 12 3.60 20.35 -0.32
CA ASP A 12 3.52 21.00 -1.63
C ASP A 12 2.04 21.06 -2.03
N THR A 13 1.32 21.99 -1.39
CA THR A 13 -0.03 22.36 -1.80
C THR A 13 0.06 23.12 -3.12
N ALA A 14 -0.34 22.48 -4.22
CA ALA A 14 -0.65 23.18 -5.45
C ALA A 14 -1.87 24.11 -5.22
N PRO A 15 -1.95 25.27 -5.90
CA PRO A 15 -3.06 26.19 -5.72
C PRO A 15 -4.34 25.61 -6.32
N GLY A 16 -5.23 25.09 -5.47
CA GLY A 16 -6.54 24.56 -5.89
C GLY A 16 -7.15 23.50 -4.97
N ASP A 17 -6.36 22.86 -4.10
CA ASP A 17 -6.88 21.82 -3.20
C ASP A 17 -7.54 22.43 -1.95
N SER A 18 -8.80 22.02 -1.71
CA SER A 18 -9.62 22.47 -0.59
C SER A 18 -9.01 22.04 0.75
N PRO A 19 -8.74 22.97 1.69
CA PRO A 19 -8.00 22.66 2.90
C PRO A 19 -8.98 22.16 3.97
N ASN A 20 -9.39 20.89 3.94
CA ASN A 20 -10.21 20.30 5.02
C ASN A 20 -10.18 18.76 5.05
N THR A 21 -9.01 18.12 4.91
CA THR A 21 -8.85 16.70 5.27
C THR A 21 -7.51 16.49 5.96
N ASP A 22 -7.52 16.02 7.21
CA ASP A 22 -6.34 15.57 7.98
C ASP A 22 -5.75 14.29 7.34
N GLY A 23 -5.11 14.42 6.18
CA GLY A 23 -4.63 13.30 5.37
C GLY A 23 -3.32 13.63 4.62
N ILE A 24 -2.65 12.58 4.13
CA ILE A 24 -1.48 12.73 3.25
C ILE A 24 -2.01 13.00 1.85
N THR A 25 -1.92 14.24 1.37
CA THR A 25 -2.45 14.64 0.07
C THR A 25 -1.38 15.28 -0.82
N ALA A 26 -1.32 14.85 -2.08
CA ALA A 26 -0.57 15.44 -3.17
C ALA A 26 -1.45 15.41 -4.44
N PRO A 27 -1.25 16.31 -5.41
CA PRO A 27 -2.00 16.30 -6.66
C PRO A 27 -1.95 14.93 -7.34
N GLY A 28 -3.08 14.46 -7.88
CA GLY A 28 -3.22 13.09 -8.41
C GLY A 28 -2.36 12.77 -9.63
N ASP A 29 -1.75 13.77 -10.26
CA ASP A 29 -0.83 13.61 -11.40
C ASP A 29 0.65 13.87 -10.99
N SER A 30 0.92 14.10 -9.71
CA SER A 30 2.28 14.31 -9.19
C SER A 30 3.11 13.02 -9.26
N PRO A 31 4.21 13.00 -10.05
CA PRO A 31 5.08 11.83 -10.13
C PRO A 31 5.79 11.56 -8.79
N ASN A 32 6.01 10.29 -8.45
CA ASN A 32 6.78 9.82 -7.28
C ASN A 32 6.19 10.18 -5.90
N THR A 33 4.87 10.37 -5.80
CA THR A 33 4.19 10.62 -4.53
C THR A 33 3.57 9.34 -3.97
N ASP A 34 4.40 8.46 -3.39
CA ASP A 34 3.87 7.36 -2.57
C ASP A 34 3.28 7.96 -1.28
N GLY A 35 2.09 7.52 -0.87
CA GLY A 35 1.45 7.98 0.36
C GLY A 35 2.16 7.44 1.60
N ILE A 36 1.98 6.14 1.87
CA ILE A 36 2.74 5.41 2.89
C ILE A 36 3.79 4.55 2.20
N LYS A 37 5.05 4.67 2.60
CA LYS A 37 6.13 3.79 2.16
C LYS A 37 6.83 3.17 3.35
N LEU A 38 6.73 1.85 3.50
CA LEU A 38 7.33 1.10 4.61
C LEU A 38 8.42 0.17 4.09
N GLY A 39 9.61 0.23 4.67
CA GLY A 39 10.71 -0.69 4.42
C GLY A 39 11.50 -0.88 5.70
N PHE A 40 12.04 -2.08 5.92
CA PHE A 40 12.92 -2.38 7.06
C PHE A 40 12.32 -1.96 8.42
N SER A 41 10.99 -2.04 8.56
CA SER A 41 10.26 -1.51 9.71
C SER A 41 9.56 -2.61 10.50
N SER A 42 9.32 -2.39 11.78
CA SER A 42 8.53 -3.32 12.59
C SER A 42 7.64 -2.62 13.61
N ASN A 43 6.54 -3.29 13.97
CA ASN A 43 5.54 -2.79 14.93
C ASN A 43 4.92 -1.47 14.46
N ILE A 44 4.36 -1.48 13.24
CA ILE A 44 3.74 -0.31 12.63
C ILE A 44 2.22 -0.40 12.79
N HIS A 45 1.64 0.70 13.26
CA HIS A 45 0.18 0.86 13.35
C HIS A 45 -0.22 2.14 12.64
N ILE A 46 -1.05 2.00 11.60
CA ILE A 46 -1.59 3.13 10.84
C ILE A 46 -3.10 2.99 10.84
N SER A 47 -3.80 4.05 11.21
CA SER A 47 -5.26 4.02 11.21
C SER A 47 -5.89 5.37 10.90
N ASN A 48 -7.11 5.34 10.37
CA ASN A 48 -8.00 6.49 10.22
C ASN A 48 -7.35 7.65 9.45
N THR A 49 -6.86 7.36 8.23
CA THR A 49 -6.18 8.36 7.41
C THR A 49 -6.72 8.39 5.98
N VAL A 50 -6.64 9.56 5.36
CA VAL A 50 -6.94 9.76 3.94
C VAL A 50 -5.63 9.95 3.21
N ILE A 51 -5.43 9.18 2.15
CA ILE A 51 -4.23 9.22 1.31
C ILE A 51 -4.68 9.50 -0.11
N GLY A 52 -4.43 10.75 -0.51
CA GLY A 52 -4.68 11.28 -1.84
C GLY A 52 -3.36 11.50 -2.55
N THR A 53 -2.83 10.57 -3.35
CA THR A 53 -1.53 10.80 -4.02
C THR A 53 -1.53 10.48 -5.51
N GLY A 54 -0.51 11.00 -6.20
CA GLY A 54 -0.25 10.71 -7.60
C GLY A 54 0.56 9.42 -7.82
N ASP A 55 0.76 8.59 -6.80
CA ASP A 55 1.41 7.29 -6.93
C ASP A 55 0.71 6.26 -6.00
N ASN A 56 1.46 5.32 -5.42
CA ASN A 56 0.90 4.27 -4.56
C ASN A 56 0.32 4.84 -3.28
N CYS A 57 -0.95 4.49 -2.99
CA CYS A 57 -1.54 4.84 -1.71
C CYS A 57 -0.74 4.23 -0.55
N ILE A 58 -0.48 2.93 -0.63
CA ILE A 58 0.33 2.18 0.34
C ILE A 58 1.35 1.37 -0.44
N ALA A 59 2.62 1.60 -0.15
CA ALA A 59 3.78 0.90 -0.70
C ALA A 59 4.52 0.17 0.45
N ILE A 60 4.50 -1.16 0.44
CA ILE A 60 5.25 -1.97 1.42
C ILE A 60 6.40 -2.66 0.71
N LEU A 61 7.62 -2.31 1.11
CA LEU A 61 8.88 -2.87 0.62
C LEU A 61 9.36 -4.02 1.52
N SER A 62 10.61 -4.44 1.36
CA SER A 62 11.19 -5.58 2.07
C SER A 62 11.32 -5.35 3.57
N ARG A 63 11.45 -6.46 4.33
CA ARG A 63 11.84 -6.46 5.74
C ARG A 63 10.87 -5.75 6.67
N ASN A 64 9.58 -5.93 6.43
CA ASN A 64 8.56 -5.40 7.32
C ASN A 64 7.90 -6.51 8.13
N THR A 65 7.81 -6.31 9.45
CA THR A 65 7.15 -7.27 10.35
C THR A 65 6.15 -6.61 11.29
N ASN A 66 5.05 -7.29 11.58
CA ASN A 66 4.02 -6.83 12.51
C ASN A 66 3.47 -5.43 12.14
N MET A 67 2.65 -5.40 11.10
CA MET A 67 1.99 -4.19 10.60
C MET A 67 0.46 -4.33 10.68
N ASP A 68 -0.20 -3.33 11.26
CA ASP A 68 -1.66 -3.21 11.25
C ASP A 68 -2.05 -1.86 10.63
N ILE A 69 -2.61 -1.90 9.43
CA ILE A 69 -3.08 -0.73 8.69
C ILE A 69 -4.59 -0.84 8.52
N SER A 70 -5.34 0.14 9.03
CA SER A 70 -6.79 0.08 9.05
C SER A 70 -7.49 1.40 8.72
N ASN A 71 -8.70 1.34 8.18
CA ASN A 71 -9.56 2.50 7.95
C ASN A 71 -8.85 3.58 7.12
N VAL A 72 -8.36 3.19 5.95
CA VAL A 72 -7.61 4.09 5.04
C VAL A 72 -8.43 4.37 3.80
N LYS A 73 -8.62 5.65 3.48
CA LYS A 73 -9.15 6.06 2.18
C LYS A 73 -8.00 6.27 1.19
N CYS A 74 -7.99 5.53 0.09
CA CYS A 74 -6.96 5.56 -0.95
C CYS A 74 -7.45 6.18 -2.26
N GLY A 75 -6.58 6.93 -2.92
CA GLY A 75 -6.76 7.32 -4.33
C GLY A 75 -5.99 8.59 -4.70
N PRO A 76 -6.21 9.17 -5.89
CA PRO A 76 -6.99 8.60 -6.99
C PRO A 76 -6.17 7.67 -7.90
N ARG A 77 -4.83 7.66 -7.84
CA ARG A 77 -4.03 7.08 -8.92
C ARG A 77 -3.72 5.59 -8.76
N HIS A 78 -2.80 5.21 -7.86
CA HIS A 78 -2.47 3.80 -7.63
C HIS A 78 -3.04 3.33 -6.28
N GLY A 79 -3.53 2.09 -6.24
CA GLY A 79 -4.07 1.46 -5.04
C GLY A 79 -2.99 1.01 -4.05
N ILE A 80 -3.09 -0.23 -3.59
CA ILE A 80 -2.15 -0.85 -2.65
C ILE A 80 -1.12 -1.64 -3.44
N ILE A 81 0.16 -1.36 -3.20
CA ILE A 81 1.28 -2.14 -3.76
C ILE A 81 2.15 -2.67 -2.62
N VAL A 82 2.37 -3.99 -2.62
CA VAL A 82 3.33 -4.66 -1.75
C VAL A 82 4.35 -5.35 -2.63
N GLY A 83 5.61 -4.91 -2.54
CA GLY A 83 6.70 -5.30 -3.42
C GLY A 83 6.99 -4.28 -4.53
N SER A 84 7.77 -4.63 -5.54
CA SER A 84 8.26 -5.98 -5.88
C SER A 84 9.50 -6.40 -5.08
N LEU A 85 9.38 -7.45 -4.28
CA LEU A 85 10.50 -8.07 -3.59
C LEU A 85 11.23 -9.02 -4.53
N GLY A 86 12.51 -8.75 -4.84
CA GLY A 86 13.40 -9.74 -5.47
C GLY A 86 13.09 -10.11 -6.93
N LYS A 87 12.75 -9.14 -7.79
CA LYS A 87 12.61 -9.40 -9.25
C LYS A 87 13.95 -9.61 -9.98
N ASN A 88 15.09 -9.44 -9.31
CA ASN A 88 16.41 -9.64 -9.90
C ASN A 88 16.90 -11.07 -9.65
N LYS A 89 17.19 -11.81 -10.73
CA LYS A 89 17.71 -13.19 -10.69
C LYS A 89 19.09 -13.34 -10.04
N ASP A 90 19.77 -12.21 -9.78
CA ASP A 90 21.12 -12.13 -9.21
C ASP A 90 21.14 -11.61 -7.77
N GLU A 91 19.99 -11.33 -7.15
CA GLU A 91 19.93 -11.12 -5.70
C GLU A 91 20.03 -12.50 -5.02
N ASN A 92 21.27 -12.92 -4.76
CA ASN A 92 21.63 -14.04 -3.88
C ASN A 92 20.59 -14.18 -2.77
N ASP A 93 19.96 -15.36 -2.61
CA ASP A 93 18.96 -15.69 -1.59
C ASP A 93 19.03 -14.80 -0.33
N VAL A 94 18.45 -13.60 -0.41
CA VAL A 94 18.38 -12.69 0.71
C VAL A 94 17.15 -13.16 1.48
N THR A 95 17.35 -14.23 2.26
CA THR A 95 16.37 -14.82 3.19
C THR A 95 15.82 -13.81 4.19
N GLU A 96 16.43 -12.62 4.25
CA GLU A 96 16.00 -11.50 5.05
C GLU A 96 14.93 -10.62 4.39
N LEU A 97 14.54 -10.75 3.11
CA LEU A 97 13.57 -9.79 2.50
C LEU A 97 12.10 -10.01 2.87
N THR A 98 11.81 -10.97 3.75
CA THR A 98 10.47 -11.43 4.10
C THR A 98 9.59 -10.29 4.68
N ILE A 99 8.35 -10.20 4.21
CA ILE A 99 7.26 -9.47 4.89
C ILE A 99 6.46 -10.48 5.70
N GLN A 100 6.21 -10.17 6.97
CA GLN A 100 5.47 -11.06 7.87
C GLN A 100 4.48 -10.29 8.73
N ASP A 101 3.33 -10.91 9.04
CA ASP A 101 2.31 -10.38 9.95
C ASP A 101 1.79 -9.02 9.46
N LEU A 102 1.29 -8.99 8.23
CA LEU A 102 0.69 -7.82 7.60
C LEU A 102 -0.83 -7.93 7.67
N LYS A 103 -1.48 -6.97 8.33
CA LYS A 103 -2.93 -6.84 8.32
C LYS A 103 -3.35 -5.54 7.66
N LEU A 104 -4.16 -5.65 6.62
CA LEU A 104 -4.82 -4.53 5.94
C LEU A 104 -6.33 -4.68 6.16
N LYS A 105 -6.96 -3.68 6.77
CA LYS A 105 -8.39 -3.71 7.09
C LYS A 105 -9.13 -2.45 6.64
N ASN A 106 -10.30 -2.59 6.03
CA ASN A 106 -11.18 -1.48 5.68
C ASN A 106 -10.43 -0.40 4.89
N ILE A 107 -9.87 -0.81 3.75
CA ILE A 107 -9.16 0.08 2.84
C ILE A 107 -10.07 0.34 1.65
N TYR A 108 -10.43 1.60 1.40
CA TYR A 108 -11.44 1.93 0.41
C TYR A 108 -11.09 3.16 -0.43
N GLY A 109 -11.73 3.34 -1.59
CA GLY A 109 -11.55 4.53 -2.43
C GLY A 109 -11.44 4.17 -3.91
N THR A 110 -10.55 4.84 -4.64
CA THR A 110 -10.48 4.70 -6.12
C THR A 110 -9.05 4.55 -6.64
N SER A 111 -8.89 3.86 -7.77
CA SER A 111 -7.63 3.71 -8.50
C SER A 111 -7.85 3.93 -10.01
N LYS A 112 -7.01 4.76 -10.63
CA LYS A 112 -6.93 4.88 -12.11
C LYS A 112 -6.32 3.63 -12.75
N ASN A 113 -5.60 2.80 -11.98
CA ASN A 113 -5.05 1.53 -12.46
C ASN A 113 -6.02 0.39 -12.20
N LYS A 114 -6.19 -0.50 -13.17
CA LYS A 114 -7.04 -1.69 -13.06
C LYS A 114 -6.57 -2.64 -11.96
N VAL A 115 -5.27 -2.84 -11.81
CA VAL A 115 -4.71 -3.61 -10.68
C VAL A 115 -4.66 -2.71 -9.45
N ALA A 116 -5.66 -2.84 -8.58
CA ALA A 116 -5.79 -2.02 -7.37
C ALA A 116 -5.03 -2.60 -6.18
N VAL A 117 -4.77 -3.91 -6.17
CA VAL A 117 -3.96 -4.58 -5.16
C VAL A 117 -2.90 -5.42 -5.87
N ASN A 118 -1.63 -5.17 -5.59
CA ASN A 118 -0.53 -5.93 -6.16
C ASN A 118 0.41 -6.42 -5.05
N LEU A 119 0.29 -7.69 -4.66
CA LEU A 119 1.13 -8.35 -3.67
C LEU A 119 2.10 -9.32 -4.37
N GLN A 120 3.33 -8.92 -4.59
CA GLN A 120 4.33 -9.75 -5.28
C GLN A 120 5.56 -9.96 -4.40
N CYS A 121 5.64 -11.15 -3.83
CA CYS A 121 6.75 -11.60 -2.99
C CYS A 121 7.62 -12.59 -3.76
N SER A 122 8.86 -12.82 -3.32
CA SER A 122 9.76 -13.76 -4.01
C SER A 122 9.44 -15.20 -3.61
N LYS A 123 9.80 -16.17 -4.48
CA LYS A 123 9.64 -17.60 -4.17
C LYS A 123 10.51 -18.04 -2.99
N SER A 124 11.71 -17.48 -2.86
CA SER A 124 12.65 -17.80 -1.77
C SER A 124 12.31 -17.10 -0.46
N SER A 125 11.56 -15.99 -0.50
CA SER A 125 11.08 -15.25 0.68
C SER A 125 9.60 -14.88 0.50
N PRO A 126 8.69 -15.88 0.59
CA PRO A 126 7.26 -15.62 0.47
C PRO A 126 6.77 -14.73 1.61
N CYS A 127 5.78 -13.89 1.34
CA CYS A 127 5.12 -13.13 2.39
C CYS A 127 4.29 -14.07 3.27
N LYS A 128 4.30 -13.85 4.58
CA LYS A 128 3.65 -14.74 5.55
C LYS A 128 2.65 -14.00 6.42
N ASN A 129 1.57 -14.69 6.78
CA ASN A 129 0.52 -14.16 7.65
C ASN A 129 -0.05 -12.83 7.12
N VAL A 130 -0.31 -12.76 5.82
CA VAL A 130 -0.95 -11.59 5.20
C VAL A 130 -2.47 -11.72 5.35
N VAL A 131 -3.12 -10.70 5.90
CA VAL A 131 -4.56 -10.70 6.14
C VAL A 131 -5.16 -9.46 5.50
N LEU A 132 -6.06 -9.67 4.54
CA LEU A 132 -6.84 -8.62 3.89
C LEU A 132 -8.29 -8.70 4.35
N ILE A 133 -8.84 -7.61 4.87
CA ILE A 133 -10.22 -7.52 5.33
C ILE A 133 -10.84 -6.26 4.73
N ASP A 134 -11.97 -6.39 4.05
CA ASP A 134 -12.75 -5.25 3.52
C ASP A 134 -11.91 -4.28 2.67
N ILE A 135 -11.30 -4.81 1.61
CA ILE A 135 -10.55 -4.01 0.64
C ILE A 135 -11.48 -3.67 -0.53
N ASN A 136 -11.90 -2.41 -0.63
CA ASN A 136 -12.82 -1.91 -1.64
C ASN A 136 -12.26 -0.68 -2.40
N ILE A 137 -11.38 -0.94 -3.36
CA ILE A 137 -10.80 0.11 -4.22
C ILE A 137 -11.42 -0.01 -5.61
N GLU A 138 -12.20 0.99 -6.02
CA GLU A 138 -12.91 0.99 -7.30
C GLU A 138 -12.01 1.49 -8.44
N HIS A 139 -12.10 0.83 -9.60
CA HIS A 139 -11.41 1.28 -10.79
C HIS A 139 -12.15 2.45 -11.44
N ASN A 140 -11.48 3.59 -11.64
CA ASN A 140 -12.04 4.77 -12.33
C ASN A 140 -11.11 5.31 -13.44
N GLY A 141 -10.22 4.45 -13.94
CA GLY A 141 -9.35 4.74 -15.07
C GLY A 141 -10.06 4.64 -16.42
N VAL A 142 -9.27 4.79 -17.49
CA VAL A 142 -9.76 4.71 -18.88
C VAL A 142 -10.06 3.29 -19.35
N ASP A 143 -9.51 2.29 -18.67
CA ASP A 143 -9.71 0.88 -19.00
C ASP A 143 -11.09 0.39 -18.55
N ASP A 144 -11.69 -0.53 -19.30
CA ASP A 144 -13.01 -1.07 -18.92
C ASP A 144 -12.91 -2.15 -17.84
N GLY A 145 -13.97 -2.24 -17.03
CA GLY A 145 -14.18 -3.26 -16.01
C GLY A 145 -13.76 -2.88 -14.59
N PRO A 146 -14.04 -3.77 -13.61
CA PRO A 146 -13.74 -3.54 -12.21
C PRO A 146 -12.24 -3.65 -11.93
N SER A 147 -11.86 -3.18 -10.75
CA SER A 147 -10.52 -3.37 -10.21
C SER A 147 -10.21 -4.85 -9.99
N THR A 148 -8.93 -5.19 -10.10
CA THR A 148 -8.40 -6.54 -9.92
C THR A 148 -7.31 -6.55 -8.85
N ALA A 149 -7.01 -7.75 -8.36
CA ALA A 149 -5.91 -8.01 -7.44
C ALA A 149 -4.97 -9.06 -8.02
N VAL A 150 -3.67 -8.86 -7.81
CA VAL A 150 -2.60 -9.81 -8.17
C VAL A 150 -1.86 -10.20 -6.90
N CYS A 151 -1.75 -11.50 -6.64
CA CYS A 151 -1.05 -12.04 -5.47
C CYS A 151 -0.13 -13.18 -5.91
N GLU A 152 1.17 -13.10 -5.58
CA GLU A 152 2.16 -14.12 -5.91
C GLU A 152 3.13 -14.37 -4.75
N ASN A 153 3.33 -15.64 -4.39
CA ASN A 153 4.15 -16.08 -3.25
C ASN A 153 3.72 -15.45 -1.92
N VAL A 154 2.41 -15.34 -1.73
CA VAL A 154 1.78 -14.81 -0.51
C VAL A 154 1.07 -15.94 0.20
N ASP A 155 1.44 -16.17 1.45
CA ASP A 155 0.71 -17.00 2.40
C ASP A 155 -0.17 -16.10 3.28
N GLY A 156 -1.48 -16.28 3.19
CA GLY A 156 -2.43 -15.35 3.77
C GLY A 156 -3.88 -15.67 3.49
N SER A 157 -4.77 -14.77 3.89
CA SER A 157 -6.21 -14.88 3.67
C SER A 157 -6.86 -13.53 3.39
N ALA A 158 -7.96 -13.57 2.65
CA ALA A 158 -8.75 -12.40 2.30
C ALA A 158 -10.23 -12.69 2.58
N HIS A 159 -10.91 -11.79 3.28
CA HIS A 159 -12.33 -11.94 3.61
C HIS A 159 -13.06 -10.60 3.58
N VAL A 160 -14.37 -10.66 3.38
CA VAL A 160 -15.29 -9.53 3.52
C VAL A 160 -16.09 -9.75 4.81
N GLN A 161 -16.20 -8.72 5.65
CA GLN A 161 -16.92 -8.74 6.93
C GLN A 161 -18.20 -7.90 6.90
#